data_AF-A0A7C1CP16-F1
#
_entry.id   AF-A0A7C1CP16-F1
#
_cell.length_a   1.000
_cell.length_b   1.000
_cell.length_c   1.000
_cell.angle_alpha   90.00
_cell.angle_beta   90.00
_cell.angle_gamma   90.00
#
_symmetry.space_group_name_H-M   'P 1'
#
loop_
_entity.id
_entity.type
_entity.pdbx_description
1 polymer ?
#
loop_
_entity_poly.entity_id
_entity_poly.type
_entity_poly.pdbx_seq_one_letter_code
_entity_poly.pdbx_strand_id
1 'polypeptide(L)'
;MKKYSIFILIIILTFLSVNAMADTNYITILTFGEYGNREGEFNYPVGITIDKNNNLYITDWENDRIQKFNSEGRLLKVMPGKDSELKIDGPAGIALDQNKNIIVVEQFNNRIHKISPEGESLITVGKEGSGPGEFLNPRGIAIDKDDNIYVVDTGNNRIQIFSSDFNYIKQFGREGMGDGEFYFPRGIALDQDENIYVADTFHNQVQVFNNEGRFLRKFGEGGDNIGEFNGTRYIAFDSKGNIYVTDYKNSKVVKFNKEEQFELEFGNETNGIRLNYPEGIAIDDRDYIFVVDAGNNRIIKFCTSKIVIHTKLGSKYLDEHKWEEAISEFKQVISLDPLNLPVREAIALAYYENEEWEKAIEAYNYLQKVNPDDQKIKLKIIDSQFNLAVDYENNSFFKEAAGKFKEVLNLNPDYPSAKKRYYLSYSKYLFYSPYFRVAFISLIILIFFIILLPKIKKIKKGSRHSKRDRY
;
A
#
# COMPACT_ATOMS: atom_id res chain seq x y z
N MET A 1 -36.76 0.03 -49.07
CA MET A 1 -37.06 -0.29 -47.67
C MET A 1 -35.90 -1.08 -47.08
N LYS A 2 -35.28 -0.48 -46.05
CA LYS A 2 -34.35 -0.98 -45.02
C LYS A 2 -33.26 -2.00 -45.40
N LYS A 3 -32.04 -1.45 -45.58
CA LYS A 3 -30.75 -2.10 -45.31
C LYS A 3 -30.64 -2.41 -43.82
N TYR A 4 -30.21 -3.61 -43.44
CA TYR A 4 -29.67 -3.87 -42.10
C TYR A 4 -28.20 -4.25 -42.23
N SER A 5 -27.35 -3.33 -41.79
CA SER A 5 -25.93 -3.52 -41.59
C SER A 5 -25.70 -4.46 -40.41
N ILE A 6 -24.95 -5.53 -40.62
CA ILE A 6 -24.44 -6.40 -39.56
C ILE A 6 -23.32 -5.62 -38.85
N PHE A 7 -23.58 -5.14 -37.64
CA PHE A 7 -22.57 -4.57 -36.75
C PHE A 7 -21.88 -5.74 -36.03
N ILE A 8 -20.60 -5.96 -36.34
CA ILE A 8 -19.73 -6.87 -35.58
C ILE A 8 -19.40 -6.14 -34.27
N LEU A 9 -19.99 -6.61 -33.17
CA LEU A 9 -19.60 -6.20 -31.82
C LEU A 9 -18.39 -7.05 -31.41
N ILE A 10 -17.18 -6.51 -31.58
CA ILE A 10 -15.97 -7.07 -31.00
C ILE A 10 -16.04 -6.81 -29.48
N ILE A 11 -16.50 -7.80 -28.74
CA ILE A 11 -16.36 -7.82 -27.28
C ILE A 11 -14.89 -8.16 -27.02
N ILE A 12 -14.09 -7.14 -26.69
CA ILE A 12 -12.76 -7.32 -26.10
C ILE A 12 -13.00 -7.83 -24.67
N LEU A 13 -13.04 -9.16 -24.53
CA LEU A 13 -12.87 -9.84 -23.26
C LEU A 13 -11.38 -9.76 -22.90
N THR A 14 -11.00 -8.73 -22.14
CA THR A 14 -9.73 -8.76 -21.41
C THR A 14 -9.83 -9.81 -20.32
N PHE A 15 -9.36 -11.01 -20.61
CA PHE A 15 -8.94 -11.95 -19.58
C PHE A 15 -7.72 -11.36 -18.87
N LEU A 16 -7.94 -10.67 -17.76
CA LEU A 16 -6.91 -10.52 -16.74
C LEU A 16 -6.71 -11.91 -16.12
N SER A 17 -5.79 -12.68 -16.70
CA SER A 17 -5.17 -13.79 -16.00
C SER A 17 -4.41 -13.20 -14.83
N VAL A 18 -4.94 -13.42 -13.62
CA VAL A 18 -4.18 -13.19 -12.39
C VAL A 18 -3.08 -14.25 -12.40
N ASN A 19 -1.92 -13.89 -12.94
CA ASN A 19 -0.71 -14.65 -12.69
C ASN A 19 -0.44 -14.58 -11.19
N ALA A 20 -0.58 -15.74 -10.54
CA ALA A 20 -0.14 -15.99 -9.18
C ALA A 20 1.38 -15.83 -9.13
N MET A 21 1.81 -14.62 -8.78
CA MET A 21 3.02 -14.21 -8.04
C MET A 21 3.03 -12.68 -8.16
N ALA A 22 2.04 -12.01 -7.53
CA ALA A 22 2.14 -10.57 -7.35
C ALA A 22 3.23 -10.35 -6.30
N ASP A 23 4.30 -9.66 -6.67
CA ASP A 23 5.36 -9.28 -5.74
C ASP A 23 4.72 -8.48 -4.59
N THR A 24 4.70 -9.07 -3.39
CA THR A 24 4.01 -8.47 -2.22
C THR A 24 4.86 -7.37 -1.56
N ASN A 25 6.00 -7.01 -2.15
CA ASN A 25 6.97 -6.11 -1.53
C ASN A 25 6.68 -4.64 -1.78
N TYR A 26 5.96 -4.30 -2.85
CA TYR A 26 5.56 -2.94 -3.16
C TYR A 26 4.29 -2.89 -4.02
N ILE A 27 3.66 -1.73 -4.08
CA ILE A 27 2.54 -1.45 -5.00
C ILE A 27 2.72 -0.08 -5.65
N THR A 28 2.15 0.07 -6.85
CA THR A 28 1.91 1.39 -7.43
C THR A 28 0.62 1.97 -6.86
N ILE A 29 0.69 3.21 -6.39
CA ILE A 29 -0.45 3.97 -5.87
C ILE A 29 -1.07 4.85 -6.96
N LEU A 30 -0.22 5.56 -7.71
CA LEU A 30 -0.63 6.54 -8.70
C LEU A 30 0.47 6.70 -9.75
N THR A 31 0.06 6.93 -10.99
CA THR A 31 0.93 7.39 -12.08
C THR A 31 0.28 8.61 -12.70
N PHE A 32 1.06 9.67 -12.97
CA PHE A 32 0.59 10.88 -13.63
C PHE A 32 1.68 11.50 -14.50
N GLY A 33 1.28 12.35 -15.45
CA GLY A 33 2.15 12.88 -16.48
C GLY A 33 2.14 12.03 -17.76
N GLU A 34 2.39 12.68 -18.87
CA GLU A 34 2.55 12.09 -20.20
C GLU A 34 3.48 12.98 -21.03
N TYR A 35 3.98 12.47 -22.16
CA TYR A 35 4.85 13.26 -23.04
C TYR A 35 4.12 14.49 -23.62
N GLY A 36 4.76 15.65 -23.51
CA GLY A 36 4.32 16.86 -24.19
C GLY A 36 4.79 18.15 -23.51
N ASN A 37 4.25 19.27 -23.97
CA ASN A 37 4.70 20.62 -23.59
C ASN A 37 3.57 21.44 -22.95
N ARG A 38 2.35 20.91 -22.83
CA ARG A 38 1.25 21.57 -22.14
C ARG A 38 1.39 21.43 -20.62
N GLU A 39 0.66 22.25 -19.88
CA GLU A 39 0.60 22.13 -18.42
C GLU A 39 0.14 20.73 -18.00
N GLY A 40 0.91 20.06 -17.12
CA GLY A 40 0.66 18.69 -16.69
C GLY A 40 1.32 17.60 -17.55
N GLU A 41 1.76 17.93 -18.76
CA GLU A 41 2.61 17.07 -19.60
C GLU A 41 4.10 17.30 -19.26
N PHE A 42 4.98 16.37 -19.61
CA PHE A 42 6.43 16.48 -19.39
C PHE A 42 7.22 16.13 -20.65
N ASN A 43 8.43 16.68 -20.75
CA ASN A 43 9.44 16.28 -21.71
C ASN A 43 10.77 16.09 -20.95
N TYR A 44 11.10 14.83 -20.67
CA TYR A 44 12.25 14.40 -19.89
C TYR A 44 12.32 15.05 -18.49
N PRO A 45 11.37 14.78 -17.59
CA PRO A 45 11.45 15.32 -16.23
C PRO A 45 12.67 14.74 -15.49
N VAL A 46 13.33 15.52 -14.62
CA VAL A 46 14.60 15.12 -13.97
C VAL A 46 14.49 15.15 -12.45
N GLY A 47 14.57 16.32 -11.83
CA GLY A 47 14.55 16.49 -10.39
C GLY A 47 13.13 16.53 -9.82
N ILE A 48 13.00 16.07 -8.58
CA ILE A 48 11.78 16.15 -7.79
C ILE A 48 12.12 16.52 -6.34
N THR A 49 11.32 17.38 -5.73
CA THR A 49 11.37 17.68 -4.29
C THR A 49 9.95 17.86 -3.73
N ILE A 50 9.80 17.76 -2.41
CA ILE A 50 8.49 17.75 -1.74
C ILE A 50 8.47 18.81 -0.64
N ASP A 51 7.42 19.64 -0.59
CA ASP A 51 7.22 20.57 0.51
C ASP A 51 6.51 19.91 1.72
N LYS A 52 6.51 20.58 2.88
CA LYS A 52 5.85 20.11 4.11
C LYS A 52 4.33 19.87 3.98
N ASN A 53 3.71 20.33 2.90
CA ASN A 53 2.30 20.10 2.60
C ASN A 53 2.11 18.95 1.60
N ASN A 54 3.17 18.15 1.34
CA ASN A 54 3.20 17.07 0.38
C ASN A 54 2.93 17.51 -1.07
N ASN A 55 3.29 18.75 -1.42
CA ASN A 55 3.31 19.17 -2.82
C ASN A 55 4.66 18.85 -3.45
N LEU A 56 4.59 18.28 -4.65
CA LEU A 56 5.73 17.89 -5.46
C LEU A 56 6.13 19.05 -6.36
N TYR A 57 7.44 19.32 -6.47
CA TYR A 57 8.02 20.24 -7.44
C TYR A 57 8.92 19.43 -8.37
N ILE A 58 8.62 19.44 -9.66
CA ILE A 58 9.30 18.60 -10.65
C ILE A 58 9.92 19.51 -11.70
N THR A 59 11.21 19.31 -12.00
CA THR A 59 11.86 19.99 -13.12
C THR A 59 11.56 19.23 -14.41
N ASP A 60 11.05 19.96 -15.39
CA ASP A 60 10.69 19.47 -16.71
C ASP A 60 11.78 19.95 -17.69
N TRP A 61 12.81 19.12 -17.85
CA TRP A 61 14.14 19.56 -18.29
C TRP A 61 14.17 20.09 -19.73
N GLU A 62 13.49 19.43 -20.67
CA GLU A 62 13.44 19.89 -22.08
C GLU A 62 12.38 20.97 -22.33
N ASN A 63 11.48 21.20 -21.37
CA ASN A 63 10.45 22.24 -21.45
C ASN A 63 10.84 23.51 -20.69
N ASP A 64 12.05 23.58 -20.12
CA ASP A 64 12.58 24.73 -19.40
C ASP A 64 11.61 25.29 -18.34
N ARG A 65 11.04 24.38 -17.55
CA ARG A 65 10.06 24.74 -16.52
C ARG A 65 10.11 23.85 -15.29
N ILE A 66 9.48 24.32 -14.23
CA ILE A 66 9.20 23.62 -12.99
C ILE A 66 7.69 23.52 -12.87
N GLN A 67 7.18 22.33 -12.56
CA GLN A 67 5.75 22.09 -12.35
C GLN A 67 5.50 21.61 -10.92
N LYS A 68 4.54 22.25 -10.25
CA LYS A 68 4.11 21.94 -8.88
C LYS A 68 2.82 21.14 -8.91
N PHE A 69 2.77 20.02 -8.20
CA PHE A 69 1.60 19.14 -8.06
C PHE A 69 1.29 18.88 -6.58
N ASN A 70 0.08 18.43 -6.26
CA ASN A 70 -0.18 17.84 -4.93
C ASN A 70 0.18 16.35 -4.89
N SER A 71 0.04 15.70 -3.73
CA SER A 71 0.35 14.27 -3.55
C SER A 71 -0.55 13.29 -4.30
N GLU A 72 -1.62 13.79 -4.93
CA GLU A 72 -2.56 13.05 -5.78
C GLU A 72 -2.33 13.32 -7.27
N GLY A 73 -1.24 14.00 -7.65
CA GLY A 73 -0.87 14.24 -9.05
C GLY A 73 -1.70 15.32 -9.74
N ARG A 74 -2.44 16.13 -8.99
CA ARG A 74 -3.15 17.30 -9.53
C ARG A 74 -2.17 18.46 -9.66
N LEU A 75 -2.07 19.02 -10.86
CA LEU A 75 -1.27 20.22 -11.12
C LEU A 75 -1.80 21.41 -10.31
N LEU A 76 -0.87 22.12 -9.67
CA LEU A 76 -1.13 23.32 -8.87
C LEU A 76 -0.56 24.57 -9.53
N LYS A 77 0.64 24.49 -10.12
CA LYS A 77 1.34 25.66 -10.68
C LYS A 77 2.41 25.25 -11.70
N VAL A 78 2.65 26.11 -12.68
CA VAL A 78 3.79 26.03 -13.61
C VAL A 78 4.64 27.28 -13.49
N MET A 79 5.96 27.12 -13.52
CA MET A 79 6.95 28.20 -13.41
C MET A 79 8.05 27.98 -14.47
N PRO A 80 8.38 28.97 -15.31
CA PRO A 80 7.78 30.30 -15.40
C PRO A 80 6.31 30.27 -15.82
N GLY A 81 5.52 31.23 -15.33
CA GLY A 81 4.15 31.46 -15.82
C GLY A 81 4.15 32.23 -17.16
N LYS A 82 3.00 32.28 -17.84
CA LYS A 82 2.87 32.90 -19.18
C LYS A 82 3.39 34.34 -19.29
N ASP A 83 3.23 35.13 -18.23
CA ASP A 83 3.63 36.55 -18.19
C ASP A 83 4.85 36.78 -17.29
N SER A 84 5.59 35.71 -16.97
CA SER A 84 6.75 35.75 -16.08
C SER A 84 8.01 36.21 -16.81
N GLU A 85 8.81 37.06 -16.17
CA GLU A 85 10.15 37.41 -16.67
C GLU A 85 11.22 36.37 -16.30
N LEU A 86 10.88 35.42 -15.41
CA LEU A 86 11.75 34.29 -15.05
C LEU A 86 12.16 33.50 -16.30
N LYS A 87 13.46 33.31 -16.47
CA LYS A 87 14.04 32.42 -17.47
C LYS A 87 14.90 31.38 -16.77
N ILE A 88 14.60 30.11 -17.04
CA ILE A 88 15.39 28.96 -16.62
C ILE A 88 15.74 28.16 -17.88
N ASP A 89 16.89 27.49 -17.87
CA ASP A 89 17.37 26.70 -19.02
C ASP A 89 18.00 25.38 -18.53
N GLY A 90 17.43 24.26 -18.95
CA GLY A 90 17.81 22.92 -18.51
C GLY A 90 17.73 22.73 -16.99
N PRO A 91 16.57 22.96 -16.35
CA PRO A 91 16.41 22.75 -14.91
C PRO A 91 16.61 21.26 -14.56
N ALA A 92 17.59 20.96 -13.71
CA ALA A 92 17.98 19.60 -13.34
C ALA A 92 17.67 19.30 -11.86
N GLY A 93 18.62 19.52 -10.95
CA GLY A 93 18.38 19.37 -9.52
C GLY A 93 17.46 20.46 -8.99
N ILE A 94 16.60 20.11 -8.02
CA ILE A 94 15.70 21.03 -7.34
C ILE A 94 15.63 20.75 -5.84
N ALA A 95 15.64 21.79 -5.03
CA ALA A 95 15.44 21.73 -3.59
C ALA A 95 14.65 22.96 -3.10
N LEU A 96 14.17 22.91 -1.85
CA LEU A 96 13.45 24.00 -1.21
C LEU A 96 14.20 24.45 0.05
N ASP A 97 14.38 25.77 0.22
CA ASP A 97 14.90 26.31 1.48
C ASP A 97 13.82 26.37 2.57
N GLN A 98 14.18 26.75 3.80
CA GLN A 98 13.23 26.86 4.91
C GLN A 98 12.08 27.87 4.65
N ASN A 99 12.31 28.86 3.80
CA ASN A 99 11.32 29.86 3.39
C ASN A 99 10.48 29.41 2.19
N LYS A 100 10.63 28.15 1.75
CA LYS A 100 9.97 27.55 0.58
C LYS A 100 10.39 28.17 -0.76
N ASN A 101 11.48 28.93 -0.79
CA ASN A 101 12.07 29.34 -2.05
C ASN A 101 12.61 28.11 -2.75
N ILE A 102 12.47 28.10 -4.07
CA ILE A 102 12.91 27.02 -4.93
C ILE A 102 14.35 27.31 -5.32
N ILE A 103 15.25 26.36 -5.08
CA ILE A 103 16.62 26.42 -5.58
C ILE A 103 16.73 25.37 -6.67
N VAL A 104 16.95 25.84 -7.90
CA VAL A 104 17.09 24.98 -9.08
C VAL A 104 18.50 25.07 -9.63
N VAL A 105 19.04 23.94 -10.06
CA VAL A 105 20.28 23.85 -10.83
C VAL A 105 19.93 23.96 -12.30
N GLU A 106 20.49 24.94 -12.99
CA GLU A 106 20.35 25.12 -14.42
C GLU A 106 21.58 24.55 -15.13
N GLN A 107 21.40 23.38 -15.74
CA GLN A 107 22.49 22.64 -16.35
C GLN A 107 23.09 23.40 -17.54
N PHE A 108 22.24 23.97 -18.40
CA PHE A 108 22.70 24.64 -19.62
C PHE A 108 23.26 26.04 -19.35
N ASN A 109 22.82 26.70 -18.28
CA ASN A 109 23.38 27.97 -17.81
C ASN A 109 24.56 27.81 -16.82
N ASN A 110 24.91 26.58 -16.43
CA ASN A 110 25.99 26.28 -15.47
C ASN A 110 25.90 27.10 -14.17
N ARG A 111 24.70 27.15 -13.57
CA ARG A 111 24.44 27.98 -12.38
C ARG A 111 23.37 27.39 -11.47
N ILE A 112 23.27 27.93 -10.26
CA ILE A 112 22.12 27.76 -9.37
C ILE A 112 21.26 29.02 -9.35
N HIS A 113 19.94 28.85 -9.25
CA HIS A 113 18.94 29.91 -9.29
C HIS A 113 17.93 29.75 -8.15
N LYS A 114 17.87 30.76 -7.27
CA LYS A 114 16.82 30.89 -6.26
C LYS A 114 15.62 31.62 -6.84
N ILE A 115 14.45 31.02 -6.66
CA ILE A 115 13.17 31.50 -7.17
C ILE A 115 12.20 31.55 -5.98
N SER A 116 11.40 32.62 -5.87
CA SER A 116 10.38 32.71 -4.82
C SER A 116 9.28 31.65 -4.99
N PRO A 117 8.49 31.33 -3.96
CA PRO A 117 7.30 30.48 -4.10
C PRO A 117 6.32 31.01 -5.18
N GLU A 118 6.32 32.33 -5.39
CA GLU A 118 5.51 33.04 -6.37
C GLU A 118 6.05 32.90 -7.80
N GLY A 119 7.29 32.43 -7.98
CA GLY A 119 7.91 32.22 -9.29
C GLY A 119 8.77 33.40 -9.77
N GLU A 120 9.18 34.28 -8.85
CA GLU A 120 10.03 35.43 -9.16
C GLU A 120 11.50 35.07 -9.01
N SER A 121 12.36 35.57 -9.90
CA SER A 121 13.80 35.39 -9.80
C SER A 121 14.37 36.19 -8.63
N LEU A 122 15.05 35.52 -7.68
CA LEU A 122 15.66 36.17 -6.52
C LEU A 122 17.17 36.34 -6.66
N ILE A 123 17.90 35.25 -6.85
CA ILE A 123 19.37 35.26 -6.97
C ILE A 123 19.85 34.16 -7.92
N THR A 124 20.87 34.47 -8.73
CA THR A 124 21.59 33.50 -9.55
C THR A 124 23.07 33.54 -9.20
N VAL A 125 23.69 32.37 -9.07
CA VAL A 125 25.14 32.25 -8.83
C VAL A 125 25.69 31.12 -9.68
N GLY A 126 26.81 31.41 -10.34
CA GLY A 126 27.49 30.45 -11.21
C GLY A 126 27.64 30.93 -12.63
N LYS A 127 28.58 30.30 -13.32
CA LYS A 127 28.89 30.40 -14.73
C LYS A 127 29.72 29.17 -15.10
N GLU A 128 29.88 28.93 -16.40
CA GLU A 128 30.75 27.86 -16.88
C GLU A 128 32.20 28.05 -16.40
N GLY A 129 32.81 26.99 -15.89
CA GLY A 129 34.22 26.98 -15.49
C GLY A 129 34.56 25.91 -14.46
N SER A 130 35.75 26.03 -13.87
CA SER A 130 36.31 25.08 -12.89
C SER A 130 36.86 25.75 -11.63
N GLY A 131 36.76 27.07 -11.51
CA GLY A 131 37.07 27.81 -10.28
C GLY A 131 36.00 27.63 -9.19
N PRO A 132 36.26 28.13 -7.97
CA PRO A 132 35.24 28.21 -6.91
C PRO A 132 34.02 29.02 -7.36
N GLY A 133 32.82 28.47 -7.20
CA GLY A 133 31.59 29.11 -7.65
C GLY A 133 31.34 29.02 -9.16
N GLU A 134 32.21 28.39 -9.93
CA GLU A 134 32.01 28.07 -11.35
C GLU A 134 31.61 26.60 -11.49
N PHE A 135 30.77 26.28 -12.47
CA PHE A 135 30.23 24.93 -12.67
C PHE A 135 30.49 24.43 -14.09
N LEU A 136 30.50 23.11 -14.25
CA LEU A 136 30.46 22.45 -15.54
C LEU A 136 29.41 21.35 -15.49
N ASN A 137 28.32 21.52 -16.22
CA ASN A 137 27.21 20.56 -16.29
C ASN A 137 26.66 20.16 -14.90
N PRO A 138 26.32 21.11 -14.01
CA PRO A 138 25.86 20.80 -12.67
C PRO A 138 24.53 20.03 -12.69
N ARG A 139 24.32 19.15 -11.71
CA ARG A 139 23.15 18.24 -11.66
C ARG A 139 22.41 18.29 -10.33
N GLY A 140 22.76 17.40 -9.40
CA GLY A 140 22.08 17.23 -8.13
C GLY A 140 22.30 18.39 -7.19
N ILE A 141 21.32 18.58 -6.31
CA ILE A 141 21.34 19.58 -5.25
C ILE A 141 20.73 18.99 -3.98
N ALA A 142 21.31 19.35 -2.83
CA ALA A 142 20.73 19.11 -1.52
C ALA A 142 20.90 20.36 -0.65
N ILE A 143 20.08 20.48 0.37
CA ILE A 143 20.12 21.59 1.33
C ILE A 143 20.15 20.99 2.74
N ASP A 144 21.07 21.47 3.58
CA ASP A 144 21.15 21.05 4.99
C ASP A 144 20.17 21.83 5.88
N LYS A 145 20.06 21.43 7.15
CA LYS A 145 19.21 22.10 8.14
C LYS A 145 19.54 23.59 8.37
N ASP A 146 20.72 24.07 7.96
CA ASP A 146 21.16 25.46 8.12
C ASP A 146 21.03 26.24 6.79
N ASP A 147 20.30 25.69 5.82
CA ASP A 147 20.10 26.20 4.46
C ASP A 147 21.41 26.32 3.63
N ASN A 148 22.48 25.60 3.98
CA ASN A 148 23.64 25.49 3.09
C ASN A 148 23.31 24.58 1.90
N ILE A 149 23.80 24.97 0.74
CA ILE A 149 23.44 24.40 -0.55
C ILE A 149 24.60 23.55 -1.08
N TYR A 150 24.36 22.27 -1.29
CA TYR A 150 25.32 21.31 -1.80
C TYR A 150 24.98 21.03 -3.27
N VAL A 151 25.91 21.32 -4.17
CA VAL A 151 25.71 21.18 -5.62
C VAL A 151 26.69 20.17 -6.18
N VAL A 152 26.16 19.19 -6.92
CA VAL A 152 26.96 18.24 -7.68
C VAL A 152 27.42 18.91 -8.97
N ASP A 153 28.70 19.26 -9.03
CA ASP A 153 29.35 19.84 -10.20
C ASP A 153 29.89 18.70 -11.07
N THR A 154 28.97 18.01 -11.74
CA THR A 154 29.19 16.71 -12.40
C THR A 154 30.36 16.71 -13.37
N GLY A 155 30.47 17.73 -14.22
CA GLY A 155 31.54 17.81 -15.22
C GLY A 155 32.92 18.07 -14.62
N ASN A 156 32.99 18.65 -13.42
CA ASN A 156 34.22 18.84 -12.66
C ASN A 156 34.47 17.72 -11.62
N ASN A 157 33.60 16.70 -11.55
CA ASN A 157 33.71 15.55 -10.64
C ASN A 157 33.88 15.95 -9.17
N ARG A 158 33.14 16.96 -8.71
CA ARG A 158 33.25 17.50 -7.35
C ARG A 158 31.90 17.93 -6.80
N ILE A 159 31.84 18.13 -5.49
CA ILE A 159 30.72 18.74 -4.78
C ILE A 159 31.15 20.13 -4.30
N GLN A 160 30.35 21.15 -4.59
CA GLN A 160 30.54 22.50 -4.07
C GLN A 160 29.46 22.83 -3.04
N ILE A 161 29.85 23.55 -1.98
CA ILE A 161 28.96 23.93 -0.88
C ILE A 161 28.91 25.45 -0.80
N PHE A 162 27.69 25.99 -0.73
CA PHE A 162 27.40 27.41 -0.60
C PHE A 162 26.59 27.68 0.65
N SER A 163 26.69 28.89 1.20
CA SER A 163 25.81 29.31 2.30
C SER A 163 24.40 29.56 1.80
N SER A 164 23.46 29.78 2.73
CA SER A 164 22.08 30.20 2.44
C SER A 164 21.99 31.53 1.66
N ASP A 165 23.03 32.36 1.77
CA ASP A 165 23.25 33.60 1.00
C ASP A 165 23.98 33.39 -0.33
N PHE A 166 24.16 32.14 -0.77
CA PHE A 166 24.82 31.74 -2.01
C PHE A 166 26.32 32.10 -2.09
N ASN A 167 26.98 32.30 -0.95
CA ASN A 167 28.43 32.49 -0.90
C ASN A 167 29.13 31.12 -0.93
N TYR A 168 30.15 30.96 -1.79
CA TYR A 168 30.96 29.74 -1.80
C TYR A 168 31.64 29.51 -0.44
N ILE A 169 31.49 28.31 0.11
CA ILE A 169 32.10 27.89 1.38
C ILE A 169 33.32 27.02 1.12
N LYS A 170 33.12 25.87 0.46
CA LYS A 170 34.15 24.85 0.23
C LYS A 170 33.74 23.89 -0.89
N GLN A 171 34.66 23.02 -1.28
CA GLN A 171 34.41 21.93 -2.20
C GLN A 171 35.21 20.69 -1.81
N PHE A 172 34.77 19.52 -2.25
CA PHE A 172 35.51 18.26 -2.13
C PHE A 172 35.21 17.35 -3.33
N GLY A 173 36.05 16.33 -3.51
CA GLY A 173 35.99 15.47 -4.70
C GLY A 173 36.86 15.95 -5.85
N ARG A 174 37.22 15.01 -6.71
CA ARG A 174 37.92 15.19 -7.99
C ARG A 174 37.70 13.94 -8.84
N GLU A 175 38.06 14.02 -10.12
CA GLU A 175 38.09 12.84 -10.99
C GLU A 175 39.11 11.81 -10.49
N GLY A 176 38.71 10.54 -10.48
CA GLY A 176 39.60 9.42 -10.12
C GLY A 176 38.81 8.19 -9.64
N MET A 177 39.52 7.14 -9.23
CA MET A 177 38.94 5.86 -8.81
C MET A 177 39.06 5.63 -7.28
N GLY A 178 39.75 6.53 -6.57
CA GLY A 178 40.00 6.42 -5.15
C GLY A 178 38.80 6.79 -4.28
N ASP A 179 38.94 6.55 -2.98
CA ASP A 179 37.94 6.97 -2.00
C ASP A 179 37.84 8.50 -1.96
N GLY A 180 36.62 9.01 -2.12
CA GLY A 180 36.37 10.45 -2.25
C GLY A 180 36.69 11.04 -3.63
N GLU A 181 37.05 10.22 -4.60
CA GLU A 181 37.16 10.60 -6.02
C GLU A 181 35.92 10.08 -6.77
N PHE A 182 35.47 10.80 -7.80
CA PHE A 182 34.22 10.52 -8.49
C PHE A 182 34.42 10.37 -10.00
N TYR A 183 33.44 9.73 -10.66
CA TYR A 183 33.32 9.76 -12.11
C TYR A 183 31.87 10.07 -12.55
N PHE A 184 31.66 11.32 -12.96
CA PHE A 184 30.37 11.97 -13.23
C PHE A 184 29.34 11.71 -12.12
N PRO A 185 29.55 12.20 -10.89
CA PRO A 185 28.54 12.10 -9.85
C PRO A 185 27.29 12.87 -10.28
N ARG A 186 26.08 12.40 -9.93
CA ARG A 186 24.83 13.07 -10.35
C ARG A 186 23.92 13.46 -9.19
N GLY A 187 23.56 12.52 -8.33
CA GLY A 187 22.68 12.78 -7.19
C GLY A 187 23.43 13.02 -5.91
N ILE A 188 22.80 13.77 -5.01
CA ILE A 188 23.27 14.04 -3.66
C ILE A 188 22.07 14.05 -2.71
N ALA A 189 22.24 13.51 -1.52
CA ALA A 189 21.25 13.57 -0.45
C ALA A 189 21.97 13.65 0.91
N LEU A 190 21.29 14.19 1.92
CA LEU A 190 21.79 14.28 3.29
C LEU A 190 20.93 13.38 4.18
N ASP A 191 21.55 12.62 5.07
CA ASP A 191 20.82 11.87 6.11
C ASP A 191 20.48 12.75 7.33
N GLN A 192 19.83 12.18 8.33
CA GLN A 192 19.42 12.91 9.55
C GLN A 192 20.62 13.42 10.39
N ASP A 193 21.80 12.83 10.20
CA ASP A 193 23.04 13.22 10.88
C ASP A 193 23.89 14.17 10.01
N GLU A 194 23.33 14.68 8.91
CA GLU A 194 24.00 15.55 7.93
C GLU A 194 25.22 14.87 7.25
N ASN A 195 25.24 13.53 7.16
CA ASN A 195 26.17 12.83 6.29
C ASN A 195 25.72 12.98 4.84
N ILE A 196 26.69 13.14 3.94
CA ILE A 196 26.49 13.43 2.53
C ILE A 196 26.60 12.13 1.73
N TYR A 197 25.55 11.77 1.01
CA TYR A 197 25.51 10.61 0.13
C TYR A 197 25.54 11.09 -1.31
N VAL A 198 26.53 10.64 -2.09
CA VAL A 198 26.73 11.05 -3.48
C VAL A 198 26.63 9.82 -4.37
N ALA A 199 25.73 9.88 -5.35
CA ALA A 199 25.60 8.86 -6.38
C ALA A 199 26.73 9.03 -7.41
N ASP A 200 27.67 8.11 -7.37
CA ASP A 200 28.86 8.10 -8.22
C ASP A 200 28.56 7.32 -9.50
N THR A 201 27.90 8.00 -10.44
CA THR A 201 27.10 7.37 -11.51
C THR A 201 27.88 6.36 -12.34
N PHE A 202 29.11 6.67 -12.78
CA PHE A 202 29.86 5.75 -13.63
C PHE A 202 30.72 4.75 -12.86
N HIS A 203 30.85 4.90 -11.54
CA HIS A 203 31.35 3.83 -10.68
C HIS A 203 30.23 2.90 -10.17
N ASN A 204 28.96 3.20 -10.49
CA ASN A 204 27.81 2.38 -10.13
C ASN A 204 27.71 2.13 -8.60
N GLN A 205 27.98 3.15 -7.82
CA GLN A 205 28.01 3.07 -6.36
C GLN A 205 27.48 4.36 -5.73
N VAL A 206 27.34 4.34 -4.41
CA VAL A 206 27.10 5.52 -3.58
C VAL A 206 28.28 5.69 -2.64
N GLN A 207 28.83 6.89 -2.57
CA GLN A 207 29.86 7.25 -1.59
C GLN A 207 29.28 8.13 -0.50
N VAL A 208 29.70 7.89 0.75
CA VAL A 208 29.20 8.60 1.94
C VAL A 208 30.33 9.38 2.58
N PHE A 209 30.03 10.63 2.94
CA PHE A 209 30.95 11.58 3.55
C PHE A 209 30.32 12.16 4.82
N ASN A 210 31.13 12.66 5.73
CA ASN A 210 30.62 13.50 6.81
C ASN A 210 30.31 14.92 6.30
N ASN A 211 29.69 15.74 7.14
CA ASN A 211 29.42 17.17 6.89
C ASN A 211 30.69 18.02 6.61
N GLU A 212 31.89 17.55 7.02
CA GLU A 212 33.15 18.19 6.62
C GLU A 212 33.56 17.89 5.17
N GLY A 213 32.95 16.91 4.50
CA GLY A 213 33.33 16.43 3.16
C GLY A 213 34.42 15.36 3.19
N ARG A 214 34.63 14.70 4.33
CA ARG A 214 35.58 13.58 4.47
C ARG A 214 34.90 12.27 4.15
N PHE A 215 35.52 11.47 3.29
CA PHE A 215 35.03 10.14 2.95
C PHE A 215 34.91 9.27 4.20
N LEU A 216 33.79 8.56 4.30
CA LEU A 216 33.50 7.60 5.37
C LEU A 216 33.53 6.17 4.84
N ARG A 217 32.77 5.91 3.77
CA ARG A 217 32.56 4.59 3.19
C ARG A 217 31.85 4.69 1.83
N LYS A 218 31.68 3.55 1.16
CA LYS A 218 30.91 3.42 -0.08
C LYS A 218 30.19 2.07 -0.11
N PHE A 219 29.08 2.00 -0.83
CA PHE A 219 28.31 0.78 -1.02
C PHE A 219 27.69 0.75 -2.43
N GLY A 220 27.24 -0.42 -2.84
CA GLY A 220 26.80 -0.71 -4.21
C GLY A 220 27.90 -1.34 -5.05
N GLU A 221 27.48 -2.16 -6.02
CA GLU A 221 28.35 -2.86 -6.95
C GLU A 221 27.80 -2.67 -8.38
N GLY A 222 28.70 -2.57 -9.35
CA GLY A 222 28.32 -2.39 -10.75
C GLY A 222 27.86 -3.69 -11.40
N GLY A 223 26.70 -3.67 -12.03
CA GLY A 223 26.14 -4.80 -12.79
C GLY A 223 24.62 -4.72 -12.92
N ASP A 224 24.03 -5.83 -13.35
CA ASP A 224 22.60 -5.93 -13.66
C ASP A 224 21.88 -6.96 -12.76
N ASN A 225 22.58 -7.59 -11.80
CA ASN A 225 21.96 -8.52 -10.86
C ASN A 225 21.13 -7.78 -9.79
N ILE A 226 20.45 -8.56 -8.94
CA ILE A 226 19.64 -8.03 -7.84
C ILE A 226 20.53 -7.21 -6.89
N GLY A 227 20.14 -5.96 -6.64
CA GLY A 227 20.86 -5.04 -5.75
C GLY A 227 22.10 -4.38 -6.36
N GLU A 228 22.55 -4.80 -7.55
CA GLU A 228 23.62 -4.15 -8.31
C GLU A 228 23.09 -2.94 -9.10
N PHE A 229 24.01 -2.08 -9.53
CA PHE A 229 23.73 -0.81 -10.19
C PHE A 229 24.31 -0.70 -11.60
N ASN A 230 23.60 0.02 -12.48
CA ASN A 230 24.10 0.43 -13.79
C ASN A 230 23.71 1.89 -14.07
N GLY A 231 24.48 2.81 -13.48
CA GLY A 231 24.23 4.24 -13.51
C GLY A 231 23.38 4.71 -12.33
N THR A 232 23.95 4.73 -11.13
CA THR A 232 23.32 5.33 -9.94
C THR A 232 22.97 6.79 -10.19
N ARG A 233 21.73 7.22 -9.87
CA ARG A 233 21.26 8.59 -10.12
C ARG A 233 20.96 9.40 -8.88
N TYR A 234 19.77 9.29 -8.32
CA TYR A 234 19.33 10.09 -7.19
C TYR A 234 19.08 9.20 -5.97
N ILE A 235 19.17 9.82 -4.80
CA ILE A 235 19.11 9.15 -3.51
C ILE A 235 18.02 9.84 -2.69
N ALA A 236 17.22 9.05 -1.96
CA ALA A 236 16.27 9.55 -0.97
C ALA A 236 16.25 8.64 0.27
N PHE A 237 15.80 9.19 1.39
CA PHE A 237 15.65 8.46 2.64
C PHE A 237 14.18 8.40 3.06
N ASP A 238 13.76 7.27 3.63
CA ASP A 238 12.47 7.18 4.33
C ASP A 238 12.58 7.63 5.79
N SER A 239 11.45 7.66 6.50
CA SER A 239 11.37 8.06 7.91
C SER A 239 12.20 7.21 8.87
N LYS A 240 12.64 6.01 8.44
CA LYS A 240 13.45 5.07 9.22
C LYS A 240 14.94 5.14 8.85
N GLY A 241 15.31 6.00 7.90
CA GLY A 241 16.66 6.12 7.38
C GLY A 241 17.03 5.05 6.36
N ASN A 242 16.06 4.30 5.81
CA ASN A 242 16.34 3.41 4.70
C ASN A 242 16.63 4.22 3.44
N ILE A 243 17.51 3.70 2.59
CA ILE A 243 18.10 4.41 1.47
C ILE A 243 17.49 3.89 0.19
N TYR A 244 17.03 4.80 -0.67
CA TYR A 244 16.48 4.47 -1.98
C TYR A 244 17.34 5.12 -3.06
N VAL A 245 17.80 4.33 -4.01
CA VAL A 245 18.67 4.79 -5.10
C VAL A 245 18.05 4.45 -6.43
N THR A 246 17.90 5.43 -7.31
CA THR A 246 17.45 5.20 -8.69
C THR A 246 18.60 4.67 -9.54
N ASP A 247 18.32 3.60 -10.29
CA ASP A 247 19.25 2.95 -11.20
C ASP A 247 18.81 3.16 -12.65
N TYR A 248 19.55 4.01 -13.35
CA TYR A 248 19.16 4.56 -14.64
C TYR A 248 19.03 3.50 -15.73
N LYS A 249 20.04 2.64 -15.92
CA LYS A 249 20.04 1.69 -17.04
C LYS A 249 19.34 0.39 -16.70
N ASN A 250 19.30 -0.01 -15.43
CA ASN A 250 18.56 -1.21 -15.03
C ASN A 250 17.07 -0.96 -14.84
N SER A 251 16.59 0.27 -15.04
CA SER A 251 15.15 0.59 -14.96
C SER A 251 14.55 0.23 -13.60
N LYS A 252 15.26 0.49 -12.50
CA LYS A 252 14.82 0.10 -11.16
C LYS A 252 15.12 1.15 -10.10
N VAL A 253 14.49 0.98 -8.95
CA VAL A 253 14.90 1.59 -7.69
C VAL A 253 15.39 0.47 -6.77
N VAL A 254 16.53 0.68 -6.13
CA VAL A 254 17.11 -0.26 -5.17
C VAL A 254 16.98 0.34 -3.77
N LYS A 255 16.45 -0.45 -2.83
CA LYS A 255 16.29 -0.09 -1.42
C LYS A 255 17.34 -0.81 -0.57
N PHE A 256 18.00 -0.05 0.28
CA PHE A 256 18.88 -0.54 1.35
C PHE A 256 18.32 -0.12 2.71
N ASN A 257 18.59 -0.90 3.75
CA ASN A 257 18.34 -0.44 5.11
C ASN A 257 19.35 0.64 5.54
N LYS A 258 19.17 1.21 6.74
CA LYS A 258 20.10 2.22 7.28
C LYS A 258 21.51 1.70 7.54
N GLU A 259 21.68 0.38 7.62
CA GLU A 259 22.97 -0.31 7.68
C GLU A 259 23.55 -0.64 6.28
N GLU A 260 22.97 -0.10 5.21
CA GLU A 260 23.41 -0.23 3.81
C GLU A 260 23.35 -1.67 3.28
N GLN A 261 22.47 -2.48 3.85
CA GLN A 261 22.19 -3.83 3.38
C GLN A 261 21.01 -3.80 2.42
N PHE A 262 21.17 -4.45 1.27
CA PHE A 262 20.09 -4.59 0.28
C PHE A 262 18.84 -5.20 0.91
N GLU A 263 17.67 -4.60 0.65
CA GLU A 263 16.37 -5.13 1.09
C GLU A 263 15.49 -5.60 -0.09
N LEU A 264 15.31 -4.73 -1.09
CA LEU A 264 14.46 -5.02 -2.25
C LEU A 264 14.82 -4.10 -3.42
N GLU A 265 14.41 -4.50 -4.63
CA GLU A 265 14.39 -3.63 -5.80
C GLU A 265 13.01 -3.67 -6.45
N PHE A 266 12.65 -2.61 -7.18
CA PHE A 266 11.35 -2.50 -7.82
C PHE A 266 11.36 -1.60 -9.05
N GLY A 267 10.32 -1.74 -9.89
CA GLY A 267 10.13 -0.93 -11.09
C GLY A 267 10.77 -1.49 -12.37
N ASN A 268 11.44 -2.65 -12.31
CA ASN A 268 12.01 -3.37 -13.46
C ASN A 268 11.13 -4.53 -13.96
N GLU A 269 9.90 -4.68 -13.44
CA GLU A 269 9.02 -5.81 -13.75
C GLU A 269 8.50 -5.82 -15.19
N THR A 270 8.49 -7.00 -15.80
CA THR A 270 7.99 -7.23 -17.17
C THR A 270 6.46 -7.16 -17.27
N ASN A 271 5.76 -7.58 -16.22
CA ASN A 271 4.28 -7.66 -16.18
C ASN A 271 3.65 -6.55 -15.32
N GLY A 272 4.44 -5.55 -14.93
CA GLY A 272 4.04 -4.44 -14.08
C GLY A 272 4.39 -3.09 -14.70
N ILE A 273 4.54 -2.08 -13.84
CA ILE A 273 5.08 -0.80 -14.27
C ILE A 273 6.59 -0.94 -14.43
N ARG A 274 7.05 -0.84 -15.67
CA ARG A 274 8.46 -0.76 -16.00
C ARG A 274 8.91 0.70 -16.09
N LEU A 275 9.86 1.07 -15.24
CA LEU A 275 10.57 2.34 -15.31
C LEU A 275 11.45 2.38 -16.56
N ASN A 276 11.70 3.57 -17.06
CA ASN A 276 12.58 3.84 -18.19
C ASN A 276 13.40 5.07 -17.84
N TYR A 277 14.70 4.88 -17.62
CA TYR A 277 15.61 5.96 -17.20
C TYR A 277 15.10 6.71 -15.95
N PRO A 278 14.88 6.04 -14.81
CA PRO A 278 14.48 6.72 -13.59
C PRO A 278 15.55 7.72 -13.15
N GLU A 279 15.15 8.97 -12.90
CA GLU A 279 16.02 10.06 -12.48
C GLU A 279 15.74 10.41 -11.01
N GLY A 280 15.07 11.53 -10.73
CA GLY A 280 14.79 12.02 -9.39
C GLY A 280 13.90 11.07 -8.58
N ILE A 281 14.16 11.04 -7.28
CA ILE A 281 13.38 10.31 -6.29
C ILE A 281 13.15 11.21 -5.07
N ALA A 282 11.94 11.20 -4.53
CA ALA A 282 11.63 11.87 -3.27
C ALA A 282 10.62 11.04 -2.47
N ILE A 283 10.68 11.14 -1.14
CA ILE A 283 9.85 10.37 -0.22
C ILE A 283 9.10 11.33 0.69
N ASP A 284 7.77 11.15 0.80
CA ASP A 284 6.94 11.99 1.67
C ASP A 284 6.99 11.55 3.15
N ASP A 285 6.39 12.34 4.02
CA ASP A 285 6.33 12.08 5.47
C ASP A 285 5.57 10.80 5.87
N ARG A 286 4.89 10.17 4.91
CA ARG A 286 4.17 8.89 5.07
C ARG A 286 4.90 7.74 4.36
N ASP A 287 6.15 7.94 3.98
CA ASP A 287 7.00 6.99 3.26
C ASP A 287 6.46 6.56 1.88
N TYR A 288 5.63 7.39 1.22
CA TYR A 288 5.33 7.21 -0.19
C TYR A 288 6.49 7.68 -1.05
N ILE A 289 6.89 6.84 -1.99
CA ILE A 289 8.07 7.06 -2.82
C ILE A 289 7.62 7.59 -4.17
N PHE A 290 8.05 8.77 -4.54
CA PHE A 290 7.80 9.38 -5.84
C PHE A 290 9.05 9.26 -6.70
N VAL A 291 8.92 8.60 -7.85
CA VAL A 291 10.02 8.39 -8.81
C VAL A 291 9.68 9.11 -10.10
N VAL A 292 10.64 9.88 -10.59
CA VAL A 292 10.60 10.49 -11.91
C VAL A 292 11.02 9.46 -12.95
N ASP A 293 10.04 8.94 -13.68
CA ASP A 293 10.22 7.97 -14.75
C ASP A 293 10.47 8.72 -16.07
N ALA A 294 11.67 9.31 -16.16
CA ALA A 294 12.01 10.35 -17.13
C ALA A 294 11.82 9.90 -18.58
N GLY A 295 12.27 8.68 -18.90
CA GLY A 295 12.15 8.11 -20.24
C GLY A 295 10.71 7.82 -20.66
N ASN A 296 9.77 7.77 -19.72
CA ASN A 296 8.34 7.64 -19.99
C ASN A 296 7.57 8.95 -19.74
N ASN A 297 8.25 10.06 -19.43
CA ASN A 297 7.67 11.39 -19.22
C ASN A 297 6.56 11.42 -18.16
N ARG A 298 6.75 10.70 -17.06
CA ARG A 298 5.74 10.55 -16.00
C ARG A 298 6.37 10.43 -14.62
N ILE A 299 5.54 10.57 -13.60
CA ILE A 299 5.90 10.38 -12.20
C ILE A 299 5.06 9.23 -11.66
N ILE A 300 5.71 8.35 -10.90
CA ILE A 300 5.07 7.18 -10.29
C ILE A 300 5.22 7.26 -8.77
N LYS A 301 4.10 7.07 -8.07
CA LYS A 301 4.02 6.98 -6.62
C LYS A 301 3.95 5.51 -6.21
N PHE A 302 4.98 5.02 -5.54
CA PHE A 302 5.07 3.68 -4.98
C PHE A 302 4.82 3.68 -3.47
N CYS A 303 4.46 2.50 -2.95
CA CYS A 303 4.38 2.24 -1.51
C CYS A 303 4.97 0.86 -1.20
N THR A 304 5.80 0.79 -0.18
CA THR A 304 6.42 -0.47 0.30
C THR A 304 5.85 -0.92 1.66
N SER A 305 4.87 -0.19 2.20
CA SER A 305 4.25 -0.53 3.49
C SER A 305 3.39 -1.78 3.38
N LYS A 306 3.81 -2.85 4.07
CA LYS A 306 3.06 -4.10 4.14
C LYS A 306 1.62 -3.90 4.64
N ILE A 307 1.41 -3.00 5.60
CA ILE A 307 0.06 -2.64 6.07
C ILE A 307 -0.79 -2.11 4.91
N VAL A 308 -0.29 -1.16 4.13
CA VAL A 308 -1.04 -0.55 3.01
C VAL A 308 -1.27 -1.56 1.89
N ILE A 309 -0.26 -2.37 1.57
CA ILE A 309 -0.31 -3.41 0.53
C ILE A 309 -1.40 -4.44 0.86
N HIS A 310 -1.31 -5.06 2.03
CA HIS A 310 -2.27 -6.09 2.46
C HIS A 310 -3.67 -5.51 2.67
N THR A 311 -3.79 -4.26 3.13
CA THR A 311 -5.11 -3.60 3.23
C THR A 311 -5.75 -3.45 1.85
N LYS A 312 -5.02 -2.92 0.87
CA LYS A 312 -5.55 -2.73 -0.50
C LYS A 312 -5.88 -4.04 -1.18
N LEU A 313 -5.02 -5.05 -1.03
CA LEU A 313 -5.24 -6.37 -1.62
C LEU A 313 -6.44 -7.06 -0.98
N GLY A 314 -6.54 -7.02 0.35
CA GLY A 314 -7.70 -7.53 1.09
C GLY A 314 -9.00 -6.83 0.68
N SER A 315 -9.02 -5.51 0.55
CA SER A 315 -10.20 -4.78 0.07
C SER A 315 -10.58 -5.15 -1.36
N LYS A 316 -9.61 -5.34 -2.26
CA LYS A 316 -9.89 -5.81 -3.63
C LYS A 316 -10.53 -7.19 -3.63
N TYR A 317 -10.00 -8.12 -2.84
CA TYR A 317 -10.58 -9.45 -2.71
C TYR A 317 -11.98 -9.42 -2.09
N LEU A 318 -12.21 -8.53 -1.11
CA LEU A 318 -13.52 -8.30 -0.54
C LEU A 318 -14.53 -7.84 -1.61
N ASP A 319 -14.16 -6.88 -2.46
CA ASP A 319 -15.01 -6.40 -3.57
C ASP A 319 -15.28 -7.50 -4.63
N GLU A 320 -14.29 -8.36 -4.87
CA GLU A 320 -14.39 -9.52 -5.77
C GLU A 320 -15.11 -10.73 -5.13
N HIS A 321 -15.60 -10.60 -3.89
CA HIS A 321 -16.26 -11.67 -3.12
C HIS A 321 -15.36 -12.90 -2.88
N LYS A 322 -14.04 -12.69 -2.86
CA LYS A 322 -13.00 -13.67 -2.54
C LYS A 322 -12.67 -13.60 -1.05
N TRP A 323 -13.59 -14.13 -0.24
CA TRP A 323 -13.58 -13.90 1.20
C TRP A 323 -12.36 -14.51 1.90
N GLU A 324 -11.97 -15.74 1.54
CA GLU A 324 -10.84 -16.42 2.17
C GLU A 324 -9.52 -15.68 1.90
N GLU A 325 -9.30 -15.23 0.67
CA GLU A 325 -8.16 -14.41 0.30
C GLU A 325 -8.18 -13.07 1.02
N ALA A 326 -9.33 -12.39 1.08
CA ALA A 326 -9.47 -11.14 1.82
C ALA A 326 -9.12 -11.32 3.32
N ILE A 327 -9.65 -12.36 3.96
CA ILE A 327 -9.37 -12.72 5.35
C ILE A 327 -7.87 -12.96 5.56
N SER A 328 -7.22 -13.68 4.64
CA SER A 328 -5.78 -13.95 4.69
C SER A 328 -4.97 -12.65 4.69
N GLU A 329 -5.28 -11.72 3.79
CA GLU A 329 -4.59 -10.43 3.69
C GLU A 329 -4.84 -9.56 4.93
N PHE A 330 -6.08 -9.45 5.40
CA PHE A 330 -6.40 -8.67 6.59
C PHE A 330 -5.76 -9.21 7.86
N LYS A 331 -5.54 -10.54 7.97
CA LYS A 331 -4.75 -11.12 9.07
C LYS A 331 -3.30 -10.65 9.06
N GLN A 332 -2.68 -10.49 7.89
CA GLN A 332 -1.33 -9.93 7.78
C GLN A 332 -1.28 -8.49 8.30
N VAL A 333 -2.33 -7.69 8.03
CA VAL A 333 -2.39 -6.33 8.59
C VAL A 333 -2.58 -6.35 10.10
N ILE A 334 -3.49 -7.16 10.63
CA ILE A 334 -3.78 -7.23 12.07
C ILE A 334 -2.58 -7.77 12.88
N SER A 335 -1.74 -8.60 12.30
CA SER A 335 -0.51 -9.05 12.96
C SER A 335 0.54 -7.93 13.07
N LEU A 336 0.60 -7.03 12.08
CA LEU A 336 1.51 -5.87 12.04
C LEU A 336 0.98 -4.67 12.83
N ASP A 337 -0.33 -4.41 12.74
CA ASP A 337 -1.05 -3.35 13.43
C ASP A 337 -2.35 -3.90 14.03
N PRO A 338 -2.28 -4.46 15.25
CA PRO A 338 -3.44 -5.01 15.92
C PRO A 338 -4.52 -3.99 16.24
N LEU A 339 -4.28 -2.68 16.12
CA LEU A 339 -5.26 -1.63 16.43
C LEU A 339 -5.91 -1.03 15.18
N ASN A 340 -5.61 -1.55 13.99
CA ASN A 340 -6.17 -1.07 12.73
C ASN A 340 -7.68 -1.31 12.64
N LEU A 341 -8.49 -0.32 13.07
CA LEU A 341 -9.95 -0.45 13.12
C LEU A 341 -10.59 -0.67 11.74
N PRO A 342 -10.22 0.06 10.67
CA PRO A 342 -10.79 -0.18 9.35
C PRO A 342 -10.61 -1.63 8.86
N VAL A 343 -9.43 -2.21 9.06
CA VAL A 343 -9.20 -3.61 8.67
C VAL A 343 -9.92 -4.58 9.58
N ARG A 344 -10.08 -4.27 10.88
CA ARG A 344 -10.90 -5.09 11.79
C ARG A 344 -12.37 -5.10 11.41
N GLU A 345 -12.90 -3.98 10.93
CA GLU A 345 -14.26 -3.93 10.36
C GLU A 345 -14.35 -4.75 9.08
N ALA A 346 -13.37 -4.61 8.18
CA ALA A 346 -13.33 -5.34 6.92
C ALA A 346 -13.22 -6.87 7.11
N ILE A 347 -12.37 -7.34 8.04
CA ILE A 347 -12.23 -8.78 8.31
C ILE A 347 -13.47 -9.35 9.02
N ALA A 348 -14.12 -8.58 9.90
CA ALA A 348 -15.36 -9.00 10.54
C ALA A 348 -16.47 -9.20 9.50
N LEU A 349 -16.57 -8.29 8.53
CA LEU A 349 -17.45 -8.44 7.37
C LEU A 349 -17.07 -9.66 6.53
N ALA A 350 -15.78 -9.83 6.22
CA ALA A 350 -15.33 -10.97 5.42
C ALA A 350 -15.68 -12.32 6.09
N TYR A 351 -15.49 -12.45 7.42
CA TYR A 351 -15.95 -13.65 8.14
C TYR A 351 -17.46 -13.84 8.10
N TYR A 352 -18.23 -12.75 8.20
CA TYR A 352 -19.69 -12.81 8.10
C TYR A 352 -20.15 -13.31 6.73
N GLU A 353 -19.61 -12.75 5.65
CA GLU A 353 -19.98 -13.11 4.28
C GLU A 353 -19.42 -14.50 3.89
N ASN A 354 -18.33 -14.96 4.51
CA ASN A 354 -17.80 -16.31 4.35
C ASN A 354 -18.52 -17.36 5.23
N GLU A 355 -19.61 -17.00 5.91
CA GLU A 355 -20.37 -17.86 6.83
C GLU A 355 -19.55 -18.42 8.01
N GLU A 356 -18.43 -17.78 8.36
CA GLU A 356 -17.58 -18.13 9.51
C GLU A 356 -18.11 -17.48 10.79
N TRP A 357 -19.35 -17.84 11.17
CA TRP A 357 -20.13 -17.10 12.18
C TRP A 357 -19.45 -16.94 13.54
N GLU A 358 -18.74 -17.95 14.04
CA GLU A 358 -18.04 -17.87 15.33
C GLU A 358 -16.94 -16.78 15.30
N LYS A 359 -16.16 -16.74 14.22
CA LYS A 359 -15.11 -15.73 14.02
C LYS A 359 -15.69 -14.34 13.75
N ALA A 360 -16.80 -14.27 13.00
CA ALA A 360 -17.53 -13.02 12.81
C ALA A 360 -18.03 -12.45 14.15
N ILE A 361 -18.63 -13.28 15.00
CA ILE A 361 -19.09 -12.89 16.34
C ILE A 361 -17.91 -12.40 17.19
N GLU A 362 -16.77 -13.10 17.20
CA GLU A 362 -15.58 -12.68 17.93
C GLU A 362 -15.08 -11.30 17.44
N ALA A 363 -14.95 -11.13 16.13
CA ALA A 363 -14.47 -9.90 15.52
C ALA A 363 -15.41 -8.71 15.78
N TYR A 364 -16.72 -8.90 15.62
CA TYR A 364 -17.69 -7.85 15.93
C TYR A 364 -17.79 -7.54 17.43
N ASN A 365 -17.61 -8.52 18.31
CA ASN A 365 -17.54 -8.25 19.76
C ASN A 365 -16.32 -7.40 20.13
N TYR A 366 -15.18 -7.58 19.45
CA TYR A 366 -14.04 -6.69 19.60
C TYR A 366 -14.43 -5.26 19.19
N LEU A 367 -15.05 -5.08 18.03
CA LEU A 367 -15.48 -3.76 17.54
C LEU A 367 -16.53 -3.11 18.45
N GLN A 368 -17.48 -3.88 18.99
CA GLN A 368 -18.48 -3.38 19.95
C GLN A 368 -17.84 -2.90 21.25
N LYS A 369 -16.76 -3.53 21.72
CA LYS A 369 -16.03 -3.04 22.90
C LYS A 369 -15.36 -1.69 22.64
N VAL A 370 -14.86 -1.48 21.42
CA VAL A 370 -14.24 -0.21 21.00
C VAL A 370 -15.30 0.86 20.78
N ASN A 371 -16.44 0.50 20.18
CA ASN A 371 -17.57 1.40 19.92
C ASN A 371 -18.88 0.83 20.48
N PRO A 372 -19.16 1.02 21.79
CA PRO A 372 -20.31 0.41 22.47
C PRO A 372 -21.68 0.85 21.94
N ASP A 373 -21.77 2.05 21.35
CA ASP A 373 -23.03 2.65 20.93
C ASP A 373 -23.39 2.35 19.47
N ASP A 374 -22.53 1.65 18.73
CA ASP A 374 -22.80 1.28 17.34
C ASP A 374 -23.87 0.19 17.23
N GLN A 375 -25.09 0.61 16.86
CA GLN A 375 -26.22 -0.28 16.66
C GLN A 375 -26.03 -1.23 15.47
N LYS A 376 -25.27 -0.85 14.44
CA LYS A 376 -25.03 -1.70 13.27
C LYS A 376 -24.17 -2.91 13.64
N ILE A 377 -23.13 -2.70 14.45
CA ILE A 377 -22.29 -3.78 14.98
C ILE A 377 -23.13 -4.71 15.85
N LYS A 378 -23.98 -4.14 16.72
CA LYS A 378 -24.88 -4.94 17.58
C LYS A 378 -25.81 -5.83 16.76
N LEU A 379 -26.41 -5.29 15.70
CA LEU A 379 -27.27 -6.06 14.79
C LEU A 379 -26.48 -7.17 14.10
N LYS A 380 -25.29 -6.89 13.57
CA LYS A 380 -24.42 -7.91 12.96
C LYS A 380 -24.05 -9.05 13.93
N ILE A 381 -23.81 -8.75 15.21
CA ILE A 381 -23.59 -9.80 16.24
C ILE A 381 -24.83 -10.68 16.38
N ILE A 382 -26.02 -10.07 16.50
CA ILE A 382 -27.28 -10.80 16.67
C ILE A 382 -27.58 -11.66 15.45
N ASP A 383 -27.41 -11.11 14.24
CA ASP A 383 -27.59 -11.83 12.97
C ASP A 383 -26.63 -13.01 12.85
N SER A 384 -25.35 -12.80 13.19
CA SER A 384 -24.34 -13.87 13.19
C SER A 384 -24.69 -14.98 14.20
N GLN A 385 -25.15 -14.63 15.40
CA GLN A 385 -25.60 -15.61 16.40
C GLN A 385 -26.82 -16.40 15.94
N PHE A 386 -27.75 -15.75 15.23
CA PHE A 386 -28.90 -16.41 14.65
C PHE A 386 -28.48 -17.40 13.56
N ASN A 387 -27.61 -16.98 12.63
CA ASN A 387 -27.14 -17.86 11.55
C ASN A 387 -26.32 -19.05 12.08
N LEU A 388 -25.46 -18.83 13.08
CA LEU A 388 -24.76 -19.92 13.77
C LEU A 388 -25.76 -20.93 14.39
N ALA A 389 -26.84 -20.44 14.98
CA ALA A 389 -27.90 -21.32 15.51
C ALA A 389 -28.59 -22.13 14.41
N VAL A 390 -28.80 -21.53 13.24
CA VAL A 390 -29.35 -22.21 12.06
C VAL A 390 -28.40 -23.30 11.57
N ASP A 391 -27.09 -23.04 11.52
CA ASP A 391 -26.09 -24.02 11.11
C ASP A 391 -26.00 -25.20 12.07
N TYR A 392 -26.05 -24.93 13.37
CA TYR A 392 -26.17 -25.99 14.37
C TYR A 392 -27.46 -26.81 14.18
N GLU A 393 -28.59 -26.17 13.87
CA GLU A 393 -29.85 -26.87 13.57
C GLU A 393 -29.71 -27.78 12.33
N ASN A 394 -29.12 -27.26 11.25
CA ASN A 394 -28.89 -27.99 10.00
C ASN A 394 -27.98 -29.21 10.22
N ASN A 395 -26.99 -29.10 11.11
CA ASN A 395 -26.09 -30.18 11.49
C ASN A 395 -26.61 -31.06 12.65
N SER A 396 -27.88 -30.91 13.05
CA SER A 396 -28.52 -31.68 14.13
C SER A 396 -27.94 -31.47 15.54
N PHE A 397 -27.16 -30.41 15.75
CA PHE A 397 -26.69 -29.94 17.06
C PHE A 397 -27.80 -29.13 17.77
N PHE A 398 -28.92 -29.79 18.05
CA PHE A 398 -30.15 -29.11 18.49
C PHE A 398 -30.04 -28.44 19.87
N LYS A 399 -29.15 -28.94 20.75
CA LYS A 399 -28.93 -28.36 22.07
C LYS A 399 -28.22 -27.00 21.95
N GLU A 400 -27.15 -26.99 21.15
CA GLU A 400 -26.32 -25.84 20.83
C GLU A 400 -27.14 -24.79 20.07
N ALA A 401 -27.92 -25.22 19.06
CA ALA A 401 -28.85 -24.38 18.32
C ALA A 401 -29.88 -23.70 19.23
N ALA A 402 -30.55 -24.45 20.11
CA ALA A 402 -31.49 -23.88 21.07
C ALA A 402 -30.81 -22.89 22.05
N GLY A 403 -29.57 -23.18 22.47
CA GLY A 403 -28.76 -22.26 23.26
C GLY A 403 -28.53 -20.93 22.54
N LYS A 404 -28.10 -20.97 21.28
CA LYS A 404 -27.84 -19.77 20.47
C LYS A 404 -29.09 -18.97 20.12
N PHE A 405 -30.21 -19.62 19.77
CA PHE A 405 -31.47 -18.88 19.59
C PHE A 405 -31.94 -18.19 20.88
N LYS A 406 -31.63 -18.76 22.05
CA LYS A 406 -31.93 -18.11 23.34
C LYS A 406 -31.06 -16.87 23.57
N GLU A 407 -29.77 -16.93 23.22
CA GLU A 407 -28.87 -15.76 23.26
C GLU A 407 -29.42 -14.64 22.36
N VAL A 408 -29.82 -14.96 21.12
CA VAL A 408 -30.46 -14.01 20.20
C VAL A 408 -31.69 -13.35 20.82
N LEU A 409 -32.59 -14.13 21.41
CA LEU A 409 -33.82 -13.61 22.04
C LEU A 409 -33.55 -12.77 23.29
N ASN A 410 -32.45 -13.02 24.00
CA ASN A 410 -32.04 -12.18 25.13
C ASN A 410 -31.53 -10.81 24.64
N LEU A 411 -30.87 -10.76 23.49
CA LEU A 411 -30.35 -9.53 22.89
C LEU A 411 -31.43 -8.74 22.12
N ASN A 412 -32.33 -9.45 21.44
CA ASN A 412 -33.47 -8.90 20.70
C ASN A 412 -34.68 -9.85 20.79
N PRO A 413 -35.61 -9.61 21.74
CA PRO A 413 -36.78 -10.46 21.96
C PRO A 413 -37.72 -10.59 20.75
N ASP A 414 -37.74 -9.57 19.90
CA ASP A 414 -38.63 -9.49 18.73
C ASP A 414 -37.95 -9.95 17.44
N TYR A 415 -36.76 -10.56 17.53
CA TYR A 415 -36.03 -11.03 16.36
C TYR A 415 -36.88 -12.01 15.52
N PRO A 416 -37.07 -11.75 14.20
CA PRO A 416 -37.95 -12.56 13.36
C PRO A 416 -37.56 -14.04 13.38
N SER A 417 -38.55 -14.92 13.52
CA SER A 417 -38.39 -16.38 13.48
C SER A 417 -37.55 -17.02 14.61
N ALA A 418 -36.77 -16.26 15.40
CA ALA A 418 -35.92 -16.79 16.48
C ALA A 418 -36.74 -17.53 17.55
N LYS A 419 -37.86 -16.94 17.99
CA LYS A 419 -38.74 -17.58 18.99
C LYS A 419 -39.28 -18.92 18.52
N LYS A 420 -39.74 -19.00 17.26
CA LYS A 420 -40.25 -20.24 16.67
C LYS A 420 -39.15 -21.29 16.56
N ARG A 421 -37.98 -20.91 16.03
CA ARG A 421 -36.83 -21.80 15.85
C ARG A 421 -36.23 -22.29 17.19
N TYR A 422 -36.24 -21.45 18.22
CA TYR A 422 -35.87 -21.84 19.59
C TYR A 422 -36.70 -23.02 20.10
N TYR A 423 -38.03 -22.90 20.12
CA TYR A 423 -38.90 -23.97 20.61
C TYR A 423 -38.83 -25.23 19.75
N LEU A 424 -38.68 -25.07 18.43
CA LEU A 424 -38.50 -26.21 17.53
C LEU A 424 -37.20 -26.95 17.82
N SER A 425 -36.07 -26.24 17.89
CA SER A 425 -34.75 -26.84 18.20
C SER A 425 -34.74 -27.47 19.59
N TYR A 426 -35.32 -26.80 20.58
CA TYR A 426 -35.43 -27.33 21.94
C TYR A 426 -36.29 -28.60 22.02
N SER A 427 -37.43 -28.64 21.32
CA SER A 427 -38.27 -29.85 21.26
C SER A 427 -37.58 -31.01 20.54
N LYS A 428 -36.85 -30.75 19.46
CA LYS A 428 -36.00 -31.75 18.78
C LYS A 428 -34.91 -32.26 19.73
N TYR A 429 -34.19 -31.38 20.41
CA TYR A 429 -33.20 -31.77 21.42
C TYR A 429 -33.80 -32.70 22.49
N LEU A 430 -34.97 -32.36 23.04
CA LEU A 430 -35.66 -33.22 24.00
C LEU A 430 -36.04 -34.57 23.37
N PHE A 431 -36.63 -34.58 22.18
CA PHE A 431 -37.05 -35.81 21.50
C PHE A 431 -35.87 -36.77 21.22
N TYR A 432 -34.72 -36.21 20.81
CA TYR A 432 -33.51 -36.98 20.53
C TYR A 432 -32.68 -37.30 21.79
N SER A 433 -33.06 -36.77 22.95
CA SER A 433 -32.39 -37.03 24.22
C SER A 433 -32.55 -38.50 24.67
N PRO A 434 -31.48 -39.15 25.19
CA PRO A 434 -31.56 -40.49 25.76
C PRO A 434 -32.65 -40.62 26.82
N TYR A 435 -32.82 -39.58 27.65
CA TYR A 435 -33.82 -39.56 28.73
C TYR A 435 -35.25 -39.59 28.19
N PHE A 436 -35.53 -38.84 27.12
CA PHE A 436 -36.84 -38.87 26.49
C PHE A 436 -37.09 -40.20 25.80
N ARG A 437 -36.09 -40.78 25.12
CA ARG A 437 -36.22 -42.13 24.52
C ARG A 437 -36.52 -43.18 25.59
N VAL A 438 -35.81 -43.16 26.72
CA VAL A 438 -36.07 -44.07 27.84
C VAL A 438 -37.44 -43.84 28.45
N ALA A 439 -37.85 -42.58 28.67
CA ALA A 439 -39.17 -42.24 29.19
C ALA A 439 -40.29 -42.64 28.22
N PHE A 440 -40.10 -42.43 26.92
CA PHE A 440 -41.06 -42.77 25.87
C PHE A 440 -41.18 -44.29 25.68
N ILE A 441 -40.06 -45.03 25.68
CA ILE A 441 -40.07 -46.50 25.70
C ILE A 441 -40.76 -47.00 26.97
N SER A 442 -40.45 -46.42 28.13
CA SER A 442 -41.10 -46.77 29.41
C SER A 442 -42.61 -46.51 29.36
N LEU A 443 -43.04 -45.41 28.74
CA LEU A 443 -44.45 -45.08 28.54
C LEU A 443 -45.14 -46.06 27.59
N ILE A 444 -44.50 -46.45 26.48
CA ILE A 444 -45.01 -47.47 25.56
C ILE A 444 -45.15 -48.82 26.27
N ILE A 445 -44.13 -49.21 27.05
CA ILE A 445 -44.16 -50.43 27.86
C ILE A 445 -45.33 -50.36 28.85
N LEU A 446 -45.50 -49.22 29.56
CA LEU A 446 -46.60 -49.02 30.50
C LEU A 446 -47.97 -49.12 29.81
N ILE A 447 -48.15 -48.47 28.66
CA ILE A 447 -49.37 -48.53 27.85
C ILE A 447 -49.65 -49.97 27.38
N PHE A 448 -48.61 -50.70 26.96
CA PHE A 448 -48.72 -52.09 26.56
C PHE A 448 -49.21 -52.96 27.72
N PHE A 449 -48.64 -52.80 28.92
CA PHE A 449 -49.02 -53.56 30.11
C PHE A 449 -50.40 -53.20 30.67
N ILE A 450 -50.79 -51.92 30.62
CA ILE A 450 -52.06 -51.45 31.19
C ILE A 450 -53.24 -51.63 30.23
N ILE A 451 -53.06 -51.39 28.93
CA ILE A 451 -54.18 -51.29 27.97
C ILE A 451 -54.25 -52.51 27.04
N LEU A 452 -53.11 -52.94 26.48
CA LEU A 452 -53.09 -54.00 25.46
C LEU A 452 -53.03 -55.40 26.07
N LEU A 453 -52.24 -55.61 27.12
CA LEU A 453 -52.10 -56.92 27.79
C LEU A 453 -53.44 -57.47 28.32
N PRO A 454 -54.30 -56.66 28.98
CA PRO A 454 -55.61 -57.14 29.45
C PRO A 454 -56.55 -57.49 28.31
N LYS A 455 -56.50 -56.77 27.18
CA LYS A 455 -57.28 -57.09 25.97
C LYS A 455 -56.85 -58.41 25.33
N ILE A 456 -55.54 -58.67 25.24
CA ILE A 456 -55.01 -59.95 24.74
C ILE A 456 -55.38 -61.11 25.69
N LYS A 457 -55.33 -60.90 27.02
CA LYS A 457 -55.81 -61.89 28.00
C LYS A 457 -57.32 -62.15 27.90
N LYS A 458 -58.15 -61.16 27.56
CA LYS A 458 -59.59 -61.34 27.32
C LYS A 458 -59.87 -62.15 26.04
N ILE A 459 -59.13 -61.92 24.95
CA ILE A 459 -59.29 -62.69 23.70
C ILE A 459 -58.90 -64.17 23.89
N LYS A 460 -57.83 -64.47 24.67
CA LYS A 460 -57.47 -65.86 25.01
C LYS A 460 -58.46 -66.56 25.96
N LYS A 461 -59.25 -65.83 26.75
CA LYS A 461 -60.33 -66.41 27.59
C LYS A 461 -61.64 -66.66 26.81
N GLY A 462 -61.84 -66.01 25.67
CA GLY A 462 -63.03 -66.18 24.82
C GLY A 462 -63.01 -67.43 23.92
N SER A 463 -61.88 -68.13 23.75
CA SER A 463 -61.76 -69.30 22.85
C SER A 463 -61.77 -70.67 23.55
N ARG A 464 -62.06 -70.73 24.85
CA ARG A 464 -62.21 -71.98 25.62
C ARG A 464 -63.61 -72.09 26.25
N HIS A 465 -64.67 -72.19 25.45
CA HIS A 465 -65.93 -72.87 25.83
C HIS A 465 -66.91 -72.96 24.63
N SER A 466 -66.78 -74.01 23.82
CA SER A 466 -67.91 -74.84 23.37
C SER A 466 -67.42 -76.07 22.60
N LYS A 467 -67.24 -77.18 23.32
CA LYS A 467 -67.32 -78.54 22.76
C LYS A 467 -67.66 -79.48 23.91
N ARG A 468 -68.94 -79.83 24.00
CA ARG A 468 -69.62 -80.94 24.70
C ARG A 468 -71.11 -80.55 24.70
N ASP A 469 -72.09 -81.36 24.34
CA ASP A 469 -72.18 -82.63 23.64
C ASP A 469 -73.65 -82.75 23.16
N ARG A 470 -73.84 -83.59 22.13
CA ARG A 470 -75.07 -84.22 21.58
C ARG A 470 -76.26 -84.38 22.55
N TYR A 471 -77.49 -84.17 22.03
CA TYR A 471 -78.43 -85.24 21.60
C TYR A 471 -79.40 -84.70 20.54
#